data_AF-F3GH92-F1
#
_entry.id   AF-F3GH92-F1
#
_cell.length_a   1.000
_cell.length_b   1.000
_cell.length_c   1.000
_cell.angle_alpha   90.00
_cell.angle_beta   90.00
_cell.angle_gamma   90.00
#
_symmetry.space_group_name_H-M   'P 1'
#
loop_
_entity.id
_entity.type
_entity.pdbx_description
1 polymer ?
#
loop_
_entity_poly.entity_id
_entity_poly.type
_entity_poly.pdbx_seq_one_letter_code
_entity_poly.pdbx_strand_id
1 'polypeptide(L)'
;MATPDTSSLRRAITAPMLTLFILGDVLGAGVYALAGTIAGRVGGAIWAPLLIALCFALLTAASYAELVTKYPRAGGAAVYAEKAFGKPLLSFLVGFSMVAAGVTSAAGLAVAFAG
;
A
#
# COMPACT_ATOMS: atom_id res chain seq x y z
N MET A 1 -10.33 39.17 -7.82
CA MET A 1 -9.03 38.56 -8.18
C MET A 1 -8.52 37.86 -6.93
N ALA A 2 -8.83 36.56 -6.76
CA ALA A 2 -8.50 35.82 -5.54
C ALA A 2 -7.07 35.27 -5.64
N THR A 3 -6.23 35.61 -4.67
CA THR A 3 -4.86 35.11 -4.50
C THR A 3 -4.90 33.63 -4.07
N PRO A 4 -4.09 32.74 -4.68
CA PRO A 4 -4.02 31.36 -4.24
C PRO A 4 -3.17 31.29 -2.97
N ASP A 5 -3.80 31.07 -1.82
CA ASP A 5 -3.12 30.71 -0.57
C ASP A 5 -2.45 29.33 -0.74
N THR A 6 -1.19 29.31 -1.12
CA THR A 6 -0.37 28.10 -1.09
C THR A 6 0.03 27.80 0.35
N SER A 7 -0.90 27.22 1.11
CA SER A 7 -0.64 26.49 2.35
C SER A 7 0.26 25.27 2.03
N SER A 8 1.56 25.52 1.87
CA SER A 8 2.56 24.50 1.64
C SER A 8 2.81 23.77 2.96
N LEU A 9 2.29 22.55 3.08
CA LEU A 9 2.62 21.63 4.16
C LEU A 9 4.13 21.56 4.38
N ARG A 10 4.58 21.73 5.63
CA ARG A 10 6.00 21.62 5.98
C ARG A 10 6.46 20.20 5.66
N ARG A 11 7.50 20.06 4.83
CA ARG A 11 8.17 18.77 4.59
C ARG A 11 8.87 18.31 5.88
N ALA A 12 8.12 17.63 6.74
CA ALA A 12 8.60 17.10 8.00
C ALA A 12 9.04 15.63 7.92
N ILE A 13 8.60 14.90 6.88
CA ILE A 13 8.92 13.48 6.71
C ILE A 13 10.26 13.36 6.00
N THR A 14 11.27 12.86 6.73
CA THR A 14 12.57 12.50 6.19
C THR A 14 12.54 11.07 5.62
N ALA A 15 13.46 10.74 4.71
CA ALA A 15 13.57 9.40 4.11
C ALA A 15 13.52 8.24 5.13
N PRO A 16 14.28 8.24 6.24
CA PRO A 16 14.20 7.15 7.23
C PRO A 16 12.84 7.09 7.92
N MET A 17 12.19 8.23 8.17
CA MET A 17 10.86 8.26 8.79
C MET A 17 9.81 7.67 7.85
N LEU A 18 9.89 7.99 6.56
CA LEU A 18 8.99 7.41 5.55
C LEU A 18 9.18 5.90 5.43
N THR A 19 10.43 5.42 5.41
CA THR A 19 10.70 3.97 5.33
C THR A 19 10.18 3.23 6.55
N LEU A 20 10.35 3.79 7.75
CA LEU A 20 9.81 3.18 8.99
C LEU A 20 8.29 3.17 8.98
N PHE A 21 7.65 4.22 8.48
CA PHE A 21 6.20 4.29 8.35
C PHE A 21 5.66 3.20 7.41
N ILE A 22 6.25 3.07 6.21
CA ILE A 22 5.84 2.04 5.23
C ILE A 22 6.12 0.64 5.77
N LEU A 23 7.25 0.44 6.44
CA LEU A 23 7.58 -0.85 7.04
C LEU A 23 6.55 -1.24 8.11
N GLY A 24 6.13 -0.28 8.95
CA GLY A 24 5.08 -0.48 9.95
C GLY A 24 3.70 -0.77 9.36
N ASP A 25 3.36 -0.11 8.25
CA ASP A 25 2.11 -0.36 7.51
C ASP A 25 2.07 -1.79 6.93
N VAL A 26 3.17 -2.26 6.33
CA VAL A 26 3.28 -3.61 5.76
C VAL A 26 3.33 -4.71 6.83
N LEU A 27 4.05 -4.49 7.92
CA LEU A 27 4.17 -5.44 9.04
C LEU A 27 2.94 -5.46 9.97
N GLY A 28 1.82 -4.86 9.54
CA GLY A 28 0.61 -4.74 10.34
C GLY A 28 0.05 -6.06 10.86
N ALA A 29 -1.09 -5.96 11.54
CA ALA A 29 -1.75 -7.06 12.23
C ALA A 29 -1.94 -8.37 11.43
N GLY A 30 -1.97 -8.30 10.09
CA GLY A 30 -2.10 -9.46 9.21
C GLY A 30 -0.99 -10.49 9.36
N VAL A 31 0.27 -10.09 9.58
CA VAL A 31 1.37 -11.07 9.69
C VAL A 31 1.20 -11.94 10.94
N TYR A 32 0.76 -11.35 12.05
CA TYR A 32 0.58 -12.05 13.33
C TYR A 32 -0.65 -12.96 13.30
N ALA A 33 -1.75 -12.51 12.69
CA ALA A 33 -2.96 -13.31 12.57
C ALA A 33 -2.84 -14.45 11.54
N LEU A 34 -2.22 -14.20 10.38
CA LEU A 34 -2.14 -15.20 9.32
C LEU A 34 -0.98 -16.18 9.49
N ALA A 35 0.09 -15.84 10.22
CA ALA A 35 1.22 -16.75 10.42
C ALA A 35 0.78 -18.10 11.01
N GLY A 36 -0.11 -18.11 12.00
CA GLY A 36 -0.62 -19.35 12.61
C GLY A 36 -1.48 -20.20 11.67
N THR A 37 -2.32 -19.56 10.85
CA THR A 37 -3.17 -20.29 9.88
C THR A 37 -2.36 -20.85 8.72
N ILE A 38 -1.33 -20.14 8.25
CA ILE A 38 -0.40 -20.63 7.24
C ILE A 38 0.45 -21.78 7.81
N ALA A 39 0.91 -21.65 9.07
CA ALA A 39 1.62 -22.72 9.77
C ALA A 39 0.79 -24.01 9.87
N GLY A 40 -0.49 -23.89 10.21
CA GLY A 40 -1.40 -25.03 10.29
C GLY A 40 -1.67 -25.73 8.95
N ARG A 41 -1.62 -24.98 7.83
CA ARG A 41 -1.87 -25.54 6.47
C ARG A 41 -0.63 -26.09 5.79
N VAL A 42 0.52 -25.48 6.00
CA VAL A 42 1.78 -25.80 5.30
C VAL A 42 2.70 -26.66 6.18
N GLY A 43 2.41 -26.77 7.48
CA GLY A 43 3.25 -27.50 8.44
C GLY A 43 4.62 -26.86 8.61
N GLY A 44 5.68 -27.67 8.68
CA GLY A 44 7.06 -27.19 8.89
C GLY A 44 7.68 -26.41 7.72
N ALA A 45 7.00 -26.30 6.57
CA ALA A 45 7.53 -25.68 5.36
C ALA A 45 7.07 -24.22 5.13
N ILE A 46 6.74 -23.47 6.19
CA ILE A 46 6.31 -22.05 6.13
C ILE A 46 7.28 -21.15 5.35
N TRP A 47 8.58 -21.47 5.36
CA TRP A 47 9.59 -20.70 4.63
C TRP A 47 9.31 -20.65 3.12
N ALA A 48 8.66 -21.66 2.55
CA ALA A 48 8.45 -21.78 1.11
C ALA A 48 7.43 -20.76 0.58
N PRO A 49 6.19 -20.67 1.12
CA PRO A 49 5.26 -19.63 0.74
C PRO A 49 5.77 -18.23 1.09
N LEU A 50 6.54 -18.08 2.18
CA LEU A 50 7.14 -16.79 2.54
C LEU A 50 8.18 -16.32 1.50
N LEU A 51 9.03 -17.23 1.02
CA LEU A 51 9.99 -16.95 -0.06
C LEU A 51 9.29 -16.56 -1.36
N ILE A 52 8.24 -17.29 -1.75
CA ILE A 52 7.47 -16.97 -2.95
C ILE A 52 6.81 -15.60 -2.83
N ALA A 53 6.17 -15.31 -1.69
CA ALA A 53 5.56 -14.01 -1.43
C ALA A 53 6.60 -12.87 -1.47
N LEU A 54 7.80 -13.09 -0.92
CA LEU A 54 8.90 -12.13 -0.98
C LEU A 54 9.34 -11.84 -2.42
N CYS A 55 9.44 -12.86 -3.28
CA CYS A 55 9.77 -12.66 -4.70
C CYS A 55 8.73 -11.78 -5.40
N PHE A 56 7.43 -12.04 -5.22
CA PHE A 56 6.36 -11.21 -5.80
C PHE A 56 6.37 -9.78 -5.23
N ALA A 57 6.64 -9.62 -3.93
CA ALA A 57 6.75 -8.31 -3.30
C ALA A 57 7.92 -7.50 -3.89
N LEU A 58 9.08 -8.13 -4.13
CA LEU A 58 10.24 -7.47 -4.75
C LEU A 58 9.96 -7.04 -6.19
N LEU A 59 9.28 -7.87 -6.99
CA LEU A 59 8.86 -7.50 -8.35
C LEU A 59 7.91 -6.29 -8.34
N THR A 60 6.98 -6.27 -7.39
CA THR A 60 6.05 -5.14 -7.20
C THR A 60 6.81 -3.89 -6.77
N ALA A 61 7.70 -3.99 -5.79
CA ALA A 61 8.51 -2.89 -5.30
C ALA A 61 9.42 -2.31 -6.40
N ALA A 62 10.05 -3.16 -7.21
CA ALA A 62 10.86 -2.74 -8.36
C ALA A 62 10.03 -1.95 -9.38
N SER A 63 8.81 -2.42 -9.69
CA SER A 63 7.88 -1.73 -10.59
C SER A 63 7.51 -0.33 -10.07
N TYR A 64 7.24 -0.21 -8.77
CA TYR A 64 6.98 1.10 -8.15
C TYR A 64 8.24 1.99 -8.11
N ALA A 65 9.42 1.42 -7.87
CA ALA A 65 10.67 2.17 -7.88
C ALA A 65 11.00 2.76 -9.26
N GLU A 66 10.75 2.00 -10.34
CA GLU A 66 10.88 2.50 -11.71
C GLU A 66 9.86 3.62 -11.99
N LEU A 67 8.63 3.50 -11.48
CA LEU A 67 7.62 4.53 -11.67
C LEU A 67 7.93 5.84 -10.92
N VAL A 68 8.42 5.73 -9.67
CA VAL A 68 8.80 6.88 -8.84
C VAL A 68 10.00 7.63 -9.44
N THR A 69 10.98 6.91 -10.00
CA THR A 69 12.13 7.51 -10.67
C THR A 69 11.74 8.16 -12.01
N LYS A 70 10.76 7.61 -12.73
CA LYS A 70 10.25 8.16 -14.00
C LYS A 70 9.31 9.36 -13.83
N TYR A 71 8.57 9.44 -12.72
CA TYR A 71 7.60 10.52 -12.46
C TYR A 71 7.79 11.15 -11.05
N PRO A 72 8.73 12.09 -10.88
CA PRO A 72 9.04 12.71 -9.59
C PRO A 72 8.03 13.83 -9.22
N ARG A 73 6.73 13.52 -9.22
CA ARG A 73 5.67 14.41 -8.69
C ARG A 73 4.95 13.73 -7.54
N ALA A 74 4.79 14.43 -6.42
CA ALA A 74 4.03 13.96 -5.28
C ALA A 74 2.55 13.75 -5.68
N GLY A 75 2.09 12.50 -5.67
CA GLY A 75 0.71 12.12 -5.95
C GLY A 75 0.53 10.62 -5.75
N GLY A 76 -0.50 10.20 -4.98
CA GLY A 76 -0.82 8.78 -4.77
C GLY A 76 -1.37 8.10 -6.02
N ALA A 77 -1.76 6.82 -5.92
CA ALA A 77 -2.30 6.03 -7.03
C ALA A 77 -3.46 6.72 -7.80
N ALA A 78 -4.28 7.51 -7.11
CA ALA A 78 -5.34 8.32 -7.72
C ALA A 78 -4.83 9.44 -8.64
N VAL A 79 -3.70 10.09 -8.29
CA VAL A 79 -3.06 11.13 -9.11
C VAL A 79 -2.35 10.51 -10.32
N TYR A 80 -1.87 9.26 -10.21
CA TYR A 80 -1.36 8.50 -11.35
C TYR A 80 -2.47 8.06 -12.31
N ALA A 81 -3.62 7.61 -11.80
CA ALA A 81 -4.78 7.28 -12.63
C ALA A 81 -5.36 8.51 -13.37
N GLU A 82 -5.43 9.66 -12.68
CA GLU A 82 -5.92 10.92 -13.26
C GLU A 82 -5.00 11.47 -14.34
N LYS A 83 -3.67 11.36 -14.16
CA LYS A 83 -2.69 11.76 -15.18
C LYS A 83 -2.52 10.77 -16.32
N ALA A 84 -2.67 9.46 -16.09
CA ALA A 84 -2.40 8.44 -17.12
C ALA A 84 -3.58 8.28 -18.10
N PHE A 85 -4.82 8.42 -17.65
CA PHE A 85 -5.99 8.10 -18.47
C PHE A 85 -6.83 9.30 -18.93
N GLY A 86 -6.68 10.48 -18.32
CA GLY A 86 -7.44 11.68 -18.72
C GLY A 86 -8.98 11.52 -18.67
N LYS A 87 -9.48 10.47 -18.01
CA LYS A 87 -10.91 10.12 -17.91
C LYS A 87 -11.31 10.03 -16.43
N PRO A 88 -12.14 10.95 -15.92
CA PRO A 88 -12.48 11.04 -14.49
C PRO A 88 -13.18 9.78 -13.94
N LEU A 89 -13.85 9.00 -14.79
CA LEU A 89 -14.50 7.74 -14.41
C LEU A 89 -13.51 6.65 -13.98
N LEU A 90 -12.33 6.55 -14.61
CA LEU A 90 -11.34 5.53 -14.23
C LEU A 90 -10.68 5.86 -12.90
N SER A 91 -10.35 7.13 -12.66
CA SER A 91 -9.85 7.60 -11.36
C SER A 91 -10.87 7.41 -10.24
N PHE A 92 -12.15 7.65 -10.52
CA PHE A 92 -13.22 7.38 -9.57
C PHE A 92 -13.34 5.89 -9.25
N LEU A 93 -13.28 5.02 -10.26
CA LEU A 93 -13.33 3.57 -10.05
C LEU A 93 -12.14 3.07 -9.23
N VAL A 94 -10.91 3.49 -9.56
CA VAL A 94 -9.70 3.13 -8.79
C VAL A 94 -9.77 3.67 -7.37
N GLY A 95 -10.21 4.92 -7.18
CA GLY A 95 -10.42 5.51 -5.86
C GLY A 95 -11.46 4.75 -5.05
N PHE A 96 -12.59 4.38 -5.66
CA PHE A 96 -13.63 3.58 -5.02
C PHE A 96 -13.13 2.18 -4.66
N SER A 97 -12.44 1.49 -5.56
CA SER A 97 -11.81 0.20 -5.27
C SER A 97 -10.79 0.28 -4.14
N MET A 98 -10.03 1.37 -4.04
CA MET A 98 -9.05 1.58 -2.98
C MET A 98 -9.74 1.80 -1.62
N VAL A 99 -10.85 2.55 -1.58
CA VAL A 99 -11.68 2.67 -0.37
C VAL A 99 -12.29 1.33 0.01
N ALA A 100 -12.86 0.60 -0.95
CA ALA A 100 -13.44 -0.72 -0.71
C ALA A 100 -12.39 -1.70 -0.17
N ALA A 101 -11.19 -1.73 -0.76
CA ALA A 101 -10.07 -2.53 -0.29
C ALA A 101 -9.68 -2.17 1.16
N GLY A 102 -9.67 -0.88 1.51
CA GLY A 102 -9.44 -0.42 2.88
C GLY A 102 -10.49 -0.94 3.87
N VAL A 103 -11.78 -0.86 3.52
CA VAL A 103 -12.88 -1.37 4.35
C VAL A 103 -12.79 -2.88 4.53
N THR A 104 -12.54 -3.63 3.44
CA THR A 104 -12.38 -5.08 3.51
C THR A 104 -11.17 -5.49 4.35
N SER A 105 -10.05 -4.76 4.25
CA SER A 105 -8.86 -5.00 5.08
C SER A 105 -9.16 -4.78 6.57
N ALA A 106 -9.83 -3.68 6.92
CA ALA A 106 -10.23 -3.41 8.29
C ALA A 106 -11.19 -4.48 8.85
N ALA A 107 -12.15 -4.93 8.05
CA ALA A 107 -13.06 -6.01 8.43
C ALA A 107 -12.32 -7.34 8.63
N GLY A 108 -11.36 -7.68 7.75
CA GLY A 108 -10.54 -8.88 7.88
C GLY A 108 -9.69 -8.87 9.15
N LEU A 109 -9.11 -7.72 9.49
CA LEU A 109 -8.38 -7.53 10.75
C LEU A 109 -9.29 -7.65 11.98
N ALA A 110 -10.51 -7.10 11.93
CA ALA A 110 -11.47 -7.22 13.02
C ALA A 110 -11.86 -8.69 13.27
N VAL A 111 -12.10 -9.47 12.21
CA VAL A 111 -12.37 -10.92 12.32
C VAL A 111 -11.16 -11.67 12.87
N ALA A 112 -9.95 -11.31 12.42
CA ALA A 112 -8.72 -11.93 12.87
C ALA A 112 -8.41 -11.72 14.36
N PHE A 113 -8.89 -10.62 14.96
CA PHE A 113 -8.74 -10.34 16.39
C PHE A 113 -9.96 -10.69 17.24
N ALA A 114 -11.12 -10.97 16.63
CA ALA A 114 -12.33 -11.38 17.34
C ALA A 114 -12.36 -12.88 17.67
N GLY A 115 -11.50 -13.69 17.05
CA GLY A 115 -11.29 -15.11 17.35
C GLY A 115 -10.11 -15.34 18.27
#